data_AF-A0AAN7YDW5-F1
#
_entry.id   AF-A0AAN7YDW5-F1
#
_cell.length_a   1.000
_cell.length_b   1.000
_cell.length_c   1.000
_cell.angle_alpha   90.00
_cell.angle_beta   90.00
_cell.angle_gamma   90.00
#
_symmetry.space_group_name_H-M   'P 1'
#
loop_
_entity.id
_entity.type
_entity.pdbx_description
1 polymer ?
#
loop_
_entity_poly.entity_id
_entity_poly.type
_entity_poly.pdbx_seq_one_letter_code
_entity_poly.pdbx_strand_id
1 'polypeptide(L)'
;MLVELEEQLKAIKKAEETHNSLVESLIAKVRELYVERGELQSKLEQAEDLRDVYHDKLKHARNDFNELERKMFCDGYIKRGSLGGREAAIHLTGNLTRLLKAQENFQPHWKLIVRLYASMSKLGEAYVKSSVLADVSVWQDFVQAFNKEIPLCEFIDAGSDRESADTRIKGNDTLV
;
A
#
# COMPACT_ATOMS: atom_id res chain seq x y z
N MET A 1 54.80 70.04 14.94
CA MET A 1 55.00 69.01 16.00
C MET A 1 53.79 68.88 16.93
N LEU A 2 53.44 69.85 17.79
CA LEU A 2 52.26 69.72 18.68
C LEU A 2 50.91 69.65 17.93
N VAL A 3 50.66 70.55 16.99
CA VAL A 3 49.42 70.59 16.17
C VAL A 3 49.22 69.30 15.35
N GLU A 4 50.31 68.73 14.87
CA GLU A 4 50.35 67.53 14.03
C GLU A 4 50.02 66.27 14.83
N LEU A 5 50.47 66.21 16.10
CA LEU A 5 50.08 65.18 17.07
C LEU A 5 48.58 65.26 17.42
N GLU A 6 48.02 66.46 17.55
CA GLU A 6 46.59 66.66 17.83
C GLU A 6 45.69 66.18 16.68
N GLU A 7 46.08 66.46 15.43
CA GLU A 7 45.36 65.96 14.25
C GLU A 7 45.41 64.44 14.12
N GLN A 8 46.57 63.81 14.36
CA GLN A 8 46.70 62.35 14.36
C GLN A 8 45.84 61.70 15.46
N LEU A 9 45.82 62.28 16.66
CA LEU A 9 45.00 61.78 17.77
C LEU A 9 43.50 61.88 17.45
N LYS A 10 43.08 62.97 16.77
CA LYS A 10 41.70 63.13 16.30
C LYS A 10 41.31 62.10 15.24
N ALA A 11 42.21 61.78 14.32
CA ALA A 11 42.01 60.75 13.30
C ALA A 11 41.89 59.35 13.92
N ILE A 12 42.75 59.02 14.89
CA ILE A 12 42.71 57.76 15.63
C ILE A 12 41.39 57.60 16.38
N LYS A 13 40.96 58.64 17.12
CA LYS A 13 39.66 58.61 17.82
C LYS A 13 38.48 58.35 16.89
N LYS A 14 38.46 59.01 15.73
CA LYS A 14 37.41 58.80 14.72
C LYS A 14 37.44 57.38 14.16
N ALA A 15 38.63 56.82 13.94
CA ALA A 15 38.79 55.44 13.50
C ALA A 15 38.28 54.45 14.57
N GLU A 16 38.60 54.68 15.84
CA GLU A 16 38.10 53.88 16.98
C GLU A 16 36.58 53.95 17.11
N GLU A 17 35.96 55.13 16.95
CA GLU A 17 34.50 55.26 16.94
C GLU A 17 33.86 54.46 15.80
N THR A 18 34.41 54.55 14.59
CA THR A 18 33.88 53.77 13.46
C THR A 18 34.04 52.27 13.67
N HIS A 19 35.18 51.84 14.21
CA HIS A 19 35.43 50.44 14.52
C HIS A 19 34.47 49.92 15.60
N ASN A 20 34.28 50.67 16.68
CA ASN A 20 33.33 50.32 17.73
C ASN A 20 31.90 50.23 17.21
N SER A 21 31.46 51.17 16.36
CA SER A 21 30.12 51.11 15.76
C SER A 21 29.91 49.85 14.90
N LEU A 22 30.94 49.43 14.16
CA LEU A 22 30.89 48.20 13.35
C LEU A 22 30.83 46.97 14.25
N VAL A 23 31.63 46.93 15.32
CA VAL A 23 31.62 45.83 16.29
C VAL A 23 30.24 45.70 16.96
N GLU A 24 29.62 46.82 17.36
CA GLU A 24 28.27 46.82 17.93
C GLU A 24 27.23 46.32 16.93
N SER A 25 27.32 46.75 15.66
CA SER A 25 26.43 46.27 14.59
C SER A 25 26.59 44.77 14.33
N LEU A 26 27.83 44.26 14.30
CA LEU A 26 28.11 42.84 14.14
C LEU A 26 27.57 42.03 15.31
N ILE A 27 27.74 42.50 16.55
CA ILE A 27 27.18 41.85 17.74
C ILE A 27 25.65 41.80 17.66
N ALA A 28 25.01 42.90 17.23
CA ALA A 28 23.58 42.94 17.03
C ALA A 28 23.12 41.93 15.97
N LYS A 29 23.82 41.84 14.83
CA LYS A 29 23.46 40.89 13.76
C LYS A 29 23.67 39.44 14.17
N VAL A 30 24.74 39.14 14.91
CA VAL A 30 24.96 37.80 15.46
C VAL A 30 23.83 37.41 16.39
N ARG A 31 23.38 38.31 17.29
CA ARG A 31 22.24 38.06 18.18
C ARG A 31 20.96 37.77 17.40
N GLU A 32 20.67 38.56 16.38
CA GLU A 32 19.51 38.36 15.50
C GLU A 32 19.54 36.99 14.83
N LEU A 33 20.68 36.62 14.22
CA LEU A 33 20.86 35.32 13.56
C LEU A 33 20.75 34.15 14.54
N TYR A 34 21.19 34.32 15.79
CA TYR A 34 21.03 33.30 16.82
C TYR A 34 19.56 33.05 17.17
N VAL A 35 18.75 34.11 17.25
CA VAL A 35 17.30 34.01 17.48
C VAL A 35 16.62 33.34 16.28
N GLU A 36 16.89 33.83 15.07
CA GLU A 36 16.31 33.30 13.84
C GLU A 36 16.64 31.80 13.65
N ARG A 37 17.88 31.40 13.94
CA ARG A 37 18.28 29.99 13.90
C ARG A 37 17.48 29.14 14.89
N GLY A 38 17.22 29.65 16.10
CA GLY A 38 16.41 28.96 17.09
C GLY A 38 14.96 28.76 16.61
N GLU A 39 14.37 29.79 16.01
CA GLU A 39 13.02 29.71 15.43
C GLU A 39 12.94 28.72 14.27
N LEU A 40 13.93 28.74 13.36
CA LEU A 40 13.99 27.82 12.24
C LEU A 40 14.21 26.38 12.69
N GLN A 41 15.03 26.15 13.72
CA GLN A 41 15.21 24.83 14.32
C GLN A 41 13.91 24.29 14.90
N SER A 42 13.16 25.11 15.64
CA SER A 42 11.86 24.70 16.18
C SER A 42 10.84 24.40 15.08
N LYS A 43 10.81 25.19 14.00
CA LYS A 43 9.93 24.94 12.84
C LYS A 43 10.29 23.65 12.10
N LEU A 44 11.59 23.35 11.96
CA LEU A 44 12.07 22.12 11.35
C LEU A 44 11.63 20.90 12.17
N GLU A 45 11.85 20.93 13.48
CA GLU A 45 11.44 19.85 14.40
C GLU A 45 9.93 19.56 14.29
N GLN A 46 9.10 20.60 14.33
CA GLN A 46 7.64 20.46 14.14
C GLN A 46 7.27 19.85 12.78
N ALA A 47 7.98 20.22 11.71
CA ALA A 47 7.72 19.67 10.37
C ALA A 47 8.14 18.19 10.26
N GLU A 48 9.21 17.79 10.94
CA GLU A 48 9.67 16.41 11.00
C GLU A 48 8.70 15.53 11.80
N ASP A 49 8.22 15.99 12.95
CA ASP A 49 7.19 15.30 13.74
C ASP A 49 5.93 15.08 12.91
N LEU A 50 5.48 16.10 12.18
CA LEU A 50 4.32 15.99 11.29
C LEU A 50 4.58 15.00 10.16
N ARG A 51 5.75 15.04 9.52
CA ARG A 51 6.14 14.10 8.45
C ARG A 51 6.03 12.67 8.94
N ASP A 52 6.55 12.38 10.14
CA ASP A 52 6.59 11.03 10.69
C ASP A 52 5.17 10.54 11.02
N VAL A 53 4.32 11.40 11.60
CA VAL A 53 2.89 11.11 11.81
C VAL A 53 2.16 10.80 10.50
N TYR A 54 2.38 11.59 9.45
CA TYR A 54 1.75 11.34 8.14
C TYR A 54 2.30 10.09 7.47
N HIS A 55 3.59 9.82 7.60
CA HIS A 55 4.23 8.61 7.08
C HIS A 55 3.60 7.36 7.70
N ASP A 56 3.43 7.34 9.03
CA ASP A 56 2.80 6.24 9.73
C ASP A 56 1.33 6.06 9.33
N LYS A 57 0.57 7.16 9.23
CA LYS A 57 -0.82 7.12 8.74
C LYS A 57 -0.93 6.51 7.35
N LEU A 58 -0.06 6.92 6.43
CA LEU A 58 -0.04 6.38 5.06
C LEU A 58 0.32 4.89 5.05
N LYS A 59 1.29 4.48 5.88
CA LYS A 59 1.68 3.08 6.02
C LYS A 59 0.53 2.22 6.57
N HIS A 60 -0.20 2.71 7.57
CA HIS A 60 -1.39 2.03 8.08
C HIS A 60 -2.49 1.94 7.03
N ALA A 61 -2.84 3.05 6.38
CA ALA A 61 -3.85 3.05 5.31
C ALA A 61 -3.49 2.11 4.15
N ARG A 62 -2.19 2.03 3.79
CA ARG A 62 -1.68 1.09 2.79
C ARG A 62 -1.88 -0.36 3.22
N ASN A 63 -1.61 -0.68 4.48
CA ASN A 63 -1.79 -2.02 5.02
C ASN A 63 -3.28 -2.40 5.08
N ASP A 64 -4.14 -1.49 5.54
CA ASP A 64 -5.58 -1.69 5.57
C ASP A 64 -6.13 -1.92 4.15
N PHE A 65 -5.66 -1.13 3.17
CA PHE A 65 -6.01 -1.32 1.77
C PHE A 65 -5.58 -2.69 1.24
N ASN A 66 -4.33 -3.10 1.49
CA ASN A 66 -3.83 -4.41 1.07
C ASN A 66 -4.61 -5.56 1.76
N GLU A 67 -5.03 -5.37 3.01
CA GLU A 67 -5.84 -6.36 3.73
C GLU A 67 -7.27 -6.45 3.16
N LEU A 68 -7.89 -5.32 2.81
CA LEU A 68 -9.16 -5.28 2.10
C LEU A 68 -9.05 -5.94 0.72
N GLU A 69 -8.01 -5.63 -0.04
CA GLU A 69 -7.74 -6.22 -1.35
C GLU A 69 -7.53 -7.75 -1.26
N ARG A 70 -6.87 -8.23 -0.20
CA ARG A 70 -6.73 -9.67 0.06
C ARG A 70 -8.04 -10.36 0.43
N LYS A 71 -8.98 -9.64 1.06
CA LYS A 71 -10.27 -10.18 1.53
C LYS A 71 -11.36 -10.14 0.44
N MET A 72 -11.23 -9.26 -0.55
CA MET A 72 -12.18 -9.18 -1.65
C MET A 72 -11.73 -10.11 -2.78
N PHE A 73 -12.58 -11.08 -3.15
CA PHE A 73 -12.46 -11.70 -4.47
C PHE A 73 -12.53 -10.58 -5.50
N CYS A 74 -11.56 -10.46 -6.40
CA CYS A 74 -11.46 -9.30 -7.28
C CYS A 74 -12.67 -9.29 -8.23
N ASP A 75 -13.69 -8.50 -7.90
CA ASP A 75 -14.91 -8.28 -8.70
C ASP A 75 -14.59 -7.92 -10.15
N GLY A 76 -13.39 -7.38 -10.40
CA GLY A 76 -12.88 -7.15 -11.74
C GLY A 76 -12.90 -8.39 -12.63
N TYR A 77 -12.54 -9.58 -12.12
CA TYR A 77 -12.64 -10.81 -12.91
C TYR A 77 -14.10 -11.19 -13.16
N ILE A 78 -14.94 -11.12 -12.13
CA ILE A 78 -16.37 -11.48 -12.22
C ILE A 78 -17.08 -10.61 -13.27
N LYS A 79 -16.84 -9.30 -13.25
CA LYS A 79 -17.43 -8.33 -14.20
C LYS A 79 -17.02 -8.56 -15.66
N ARG A 80 -15.89 -9.23 -15.91
CA ARG A 80 -15.39 -9.54 -17.26
C ARG A 80 -15.92 -10.87 -17.82
N GLY A 81 -16.84 -11.55 -17.12
CA GLY A 81 -17.44 -12.80 -17.56
C GLY A 81 -16.39 -13.82 -17.98
N SER A 82 -16.50 -14.37 -19.20
CA SER A 82 -15.58 -15.39 -19.69
C SER A 82 -14.11 -14.97 -19.73
N LEU A 83 -13.78 -13.71 -20.05
CA LEU A 83 -12.38 -13.27 -20.04
C LEU A 83 -11.81 -13.31 -18.62
N GLY A 84 -12.56 -12.78 -17.66
CA GLY A 84 -12.14 -12.78 -16.27
C GLY A 84 -12.07 -14.19 -15.66
N GLY A 85 -12.94 -15.12 -16.09
CA GLY A 85 -12.88 -16.53 -15.69
C GLY A 85 -11.55 -17.18 -16.04
N ARG A 86 -11.09 -16.99 -17.28
CA ARG A 86 -9.80 -17.52 -17.76
C ARG A 86 -8.62 -16.91 -17.01
N GLU A 87 -8.58 -15.59 -16.91
CA GLU A 87 -7.50 -14.88 -16.21
C GLU A 87 -7.46 -15.26 -14.72
N ALA A 88 -8.61 -15.41 -14.07
CA ALA A 88 -8.68 -15.84 -12.68
C ALA A 88 -8.12 -17.26 -12.49
N ALA A 89 -8.43 -18.21 -13.37
CA ALA A 89 -7.90 -19.57 -13.30
C ALA A 89 -6.37 -19.60 -13.47
N ILE A 90 -5.84 -18.85 -14.45
CA ILE A 90 -4.40 -18.72 -14.70
C ILE A 90 -3.70 -18.09 -13.49
N HIS A 91 -4.22 -16.97 -12.99
CA HIS A 91 -3.60 -16.25 -11.88
C HIS A 91 -3.65 -17.03 -10.57
N LEU A 92 -4.78 -17.70 -10.28
CA LEU A 92 -4.91 -18.54 -9.08
C LEU A 92 -3.89 -19.68 -9.10
N THR A 93 -3.89 -20.47 -10.19
CA THR A 93 -2.99 -21.62 -10.33
C THR A 93 -1.52 -21.18 -10.33
N GLY A 94 -1.19 -20.07 -11.01
CA GLY A 94 0.16 -19.53 -11.07
C GLY A 94 0.67 -19.06 -9.70
N ASN A 95 -0.17 -18.36 -8.94
CA ASN A 95 0.17 -17.89 -7.59
C ASN A 95 0.31 -19.06 -6.61
N LEU A 96 -0.62 -20.02 -6.61
CA LEU A 96 -0.52 -21.22 -5.78
C LEU A 96 0.73 -22.04 -6.10
N THR A 97 1.03 -22.24 -7.38
CA THR A 97 2.24 -22.94 -7.82
C THR A 97 3.51 -22.24 -7.33
N ARG A 98 3.56 -20.90 -7.39
CA ARG A 98 4.70 -20.11 -6.89
C ARG A 98 4.86 -20.28 -5.37
N LEU A 99 3.76 -20.23 -4.62
CA LEU A 99 3.77 -20.41 -3.16
C LEU A 99 4.22 -21.82 -2.77
N LEU A 100 3.73 -22.85 -3.45
CA LEU A 100 4.10 -24.24 -3.19
C LEU A 100 5.57 -24.52 -3.54
N LYS A 101 6.08 -23.97 -4.65
CA LYS A 101 7.50 -24.11 -5.03
C LYS A 101 8.46 -23.46 -4.01
N ALA A 102 7.99 -22.55 -3.18
CA ALA A 102 8.78 -21.96 -2.10
C ALA A 102 8.86 -22.87 -0.85
N GLN A 103 8.11 -23.97 -0.80
CA GLN A 103 8.15 -24.95 0.29
C GLN A 103 9.23 -26.01 0.01
N GLU A 104 10.04 -26.36 1.02
CA GLU A 104 11.20 -27.28 0.87
C GLU A 104 10.82 -28.70 0.41
N ASN A 105 9.58 -29.13 0.65
CA ASN A 105 9.09 -30.47 0.36
C ASN A 105 8.36 -30.59 -1.00
N PHE A 106 8.17 -29.50 -1.73
CA PHE A 106 7.42 -29.53 -2.99
C PHE A 106 8.20 -30.23 -4.10
N GLN A 107 7.62 -31.30 -4.66
CA GLN A 107 8.24 -32.06 -5.74
C GLN A 107 7.78 -31.56 -7.12
N PRO A 108 8.69 -31.33 -8.08
CA PRO A 108 8.34 -30.78 -9.40
C PRO A 108 7.28 -31.56 -10.19
N HIS A 109 7.15 -32.87 -9.94
CA HIS A 109 6.19 -33.74 -10.62
C HIS A 109 4.77 -33.74 -10.01
N TRP A 110 4.55 -33.04 -8.89
CA TRP A 110 3.23 -33.02 -8.25
C TRP A 110 2.24 -32.22 -9.08
N LYS A 111 1.05 -32.78 -9.25
CA LYS A 111 -0.08 -32.09 -9.88
C LYS A 111 -0.84 -31.30 -8.82
N LEU A 112 -1.11 -30.04 -9.10
CA LEU A 112 -1.97 -29.20 -8.27
C LEU A 112 -3.42 -29.42 -8.68
N ILE A 113 -4.27 -29.80 -7.71
CA ILE A 113 -5.72 -29.88 -7.88
C ILE A 113 -6.35 -28.76 -7.05
N VAL A 114 -7.16 -27.92 -7.67
CA VAL A 114 -7.87 -26.81 -7.03
C VAL A 114 -9.37 -27.02 -7.27
N ARG A 115 -10.12 -27.20 -6.18
CA ARG A 115 -11.58 -27.34 -6.21
C ARG A 115 -12.21 -26.27 -5.34
N LEU A 116 -12.99 -25.40 -5.97
CA LEU A 116 -13.69 -24.29 -5.31
C LEU A 116 -15.15 -24.69 -5.13
N TYR A 117 -15.53 -25.06 -3.91
CA TYR A 117 -16.91 -25.42 -3.59
C TYR A 117 -17.70 -24.17 -3.21
N ALA A 118 -18.73 -23.86 -3.99
CA ALA A 118 -19.61 -22.73 -3.71
C ALA A 118 -21.03 -23.04 -4.19
N SER A 119 -22.02 -22.34 -3.65
CA SER A 119 -23.37 -22.35 -4.19
C SER A 119 -23.42 -21.42 -5.40
N MET A 120 -23.39 -21.97 -6.62
CA MET A 120 -23.28 -21.13 -7.83
C MET A 120 -24.51 -20.23 -8.01
N SER A 121 -25.70 -20.72 -7.66
CA SER A 121 -26.94 -19.93 -7.70
C SER A 121 -26.88 -18.76 -6.72
N LYS A 122 -26.62 -19.03 -5.44
CA LYS A 122 -26.61 -17.98 -4.40
C LYS A 122 -25.52 -16.94 -4.62
N LEU A 123 -24.36 -17.37 -5.11
CA LEU A 123 -23.25 -16.46 -5.40
C LEU A 123 -23.58 -15.55 -6.60
N GLY A 124 -24.18 -16.12 -7.65
CA GLY A 124 -24.69 -15.34 -8.78
C GLY A 124 -25.77 -14.32 -8.37
N GLU A 125 -26.75 -14.76 -7.58
CA GLU A 125 -27.80 -13.88 -7.02
C GLU A 125 -27.20 -12.78 -6.14
N ALA A 126 -26.21 -13.09 -5.31
CA ALA A 126 -25.53 -12.12 -4.47
C ALA A 126 -24.82 -11.04 -5.29
N TYR A 127 -24.16 -11.41 -6.40
CA TYR A 127 -23.51 -10.46 -7.30
C TYR A 127 -24.48 -9.54 -8.03
N VAL A 128 -25.66 -10.03 -8.40
CA VAL A 128 -26.72 -9.18 -8.98
C VAL A 128 -27.32 -8.27 -7.92
N LYS A 129 -27.64 -8.81 -6.73
CA LYS A 129 -28.24 -8.04 -5.63
C LYS A 129 -27.32 -6.92 -5.14
N SER A 130 -26.00 -7.11 -5.16
CA SER A 130 -25.02 -6.09 -4.79
C SER A 130 -24.70 -5.10 -5.91
N SER A 131 -25.35 -5.21 -7.07
CA SER A 131 -25.07 -4.40 -8.28
C SER A 131 -23.63 -4.53 -8.80
N VAL A 132 -22.95 -5.63 -8.47
CA VAL A 132 -21.65 -5.97 -9.06
C VAL A 132 -21.84 -6.45 -10.50
N LEU A 133 -22.90 -7.22 -10.74
CA LEU A 133 -23.32 -7.68 -12.07
C LEU A 133 -24.71 -7.15 -12.41
N ALA A 134 -24.91 -6.80 -13.67
CA ALA A 134 -26.25 -6.45 -14.18
C ALA A 134 -27.10 -7.69 -14.48
N ASP A 135 -26.45 -8.82 -14.80
CA ASP A 135 -27.10 -10.07 -15.16
C ASP A 135 -26.28 -11.26 -14.61
N VAL A 136 -26.98 -12.27 -14.11
CA VAL A 136 -26.41 -13.54 -13.63
C VAL A 136 -25.74 -14.33 -14.76
N SER A 137 -26.11 -14.11 -16.03
CA SER A 137 -25.45 -14.72 -17.19
C SER A 137 -23.94 -14.46 -17.22
N VAL A 138 -23.50 -13.27 -16.80
CA VAL A 138 -22.08 -12.91 -16.72
C VAL A 138 -21.33 -13.78 -15.69
N TRP A 139 -21.98 -14.12 -14.58
CA TRP A 139 -21.44 -15.05 -13.59
C TRP A 139 -21.33 -16.47 -14.15
N GLN A 140 -22.32 -16.93 -14.91
CA GLN A 140 -22.28 -18.24 -15.55
C GLN A 140 -21.15 -18.32 -16.59
N ASP A 141 -20.99 -17.27 -17.41
CA ASP A 141 -19.91 -17.12 -18.38
C ASP A 141 -18.53 -17.13 -17.72
N PHE A 142 -18.40 -16.49 -16.55
CA PHE A 142 -17.21 -16.51 -15.73
C PHE A 142 -16.88 -17.94 -15.26
N VAL A 143 -17.82 -18.61 -14.59
CA VAL A 143 -17.61 -19.98 -14.05
C VAL A 143 -17.30 -20.97 -15.17
N GLN A 144 -18.02 -20.89 -16.29
CA GLN A 144 -17.81 -21.79 -17.41
C GLN A 144 -16.41 -21.62 -18.02
N ALA A 145 -15.94 -20.37 -18.17
CA ALA A 145 -14.62 -20.12 -18.72
C ALA A 145 -13.50 -20.46 -17.74
N PHE A 146 -13.70 -20.22 -16.43
CA PHE A 146 -12.76 -20.63 -15.39
C PHE A 146 -12.52 -22.14 -15.42
N ASN A 147 -13.59 -22.94 -15.40
CA ASN A 147 -13.50 -24.41 -15.36
C ASN A 147 -12.88 -25.02 -16.62
N LYS A 148 -12.92 -24.30 -17.75
CA LYS A 148 -12.35 -24.77 -19.03
C LYS A 148 -10.87 -24.41 -19.21
N GLU A 149 -10.39 -23.38 -18.51
CA GLU A 149 -9.08 -22.78 -18.80
C GLU A 149 -7.91 -23.66 -18.32
N ILE A 150 -7.97 -24.13 -17.07
CA ILE A 150 -6.87 -24.88 -16.46
C ILE A 150 -7.36 -26.27 -16.03
N PRO A 151 -6.74 -27.37 -16.52
CA PRO A 151 -7.06 -28.71 -16.04
C PRO A 151 -6.88 -28.83 -14.52
N LEU A 152 -7.78 -29.54 -13.85
CA LEU A 152 -7.76 -29.74 -12.39
C LEU A 152 -7.98 -28.46 -11.56
N CYS A 153 -8.44 -27.38 -12.17
CA CYS A 153 -8.86 -26.15 -11.49
C CYS A 153 -10.33 -25.86 -11.82
N GLU A 154 -11.22 -26.09 -10.86
CA GLU A 154 -12.66 -26.04 -11.13
C GLU A 154 -13.46 -25.48 -9.95
N PHE A 155 -14.51 -24.75 -10.29
CA PHE A 155 -15.66 -24.47 -9.44
C PHE A 155 -16.61 -25.67 -9.46
N ILE A 156 -16.97 -26.13 -8.28
CA ILE A 156 -17.92 -27.22 -8.05
C ILE A 156 -19.13 -26.65 -7.34
N ASP A 157 -20.30 -26.79 -7.95
CA ASP A 157 -21.54 -26.37 -7.30
C ASP A 157 -21.83 -27.28 -6.11
N ALA A 158 -21.82 -26.68 -4.93
CA ALA A 158 -22.11 -27.38 -3.69
C ALA A 158 -23.63 -27.54 -3.46
N GLY A 159 -24.47 -26.80 -4.19
CA GLY A 159 -25.91 -26.78 -3.97
C GLY A 159 -26.35 -25.62 -3.06
N SER A 160 -27.64 -25.61 -2.70
CA SER A 160 -28.30 -24.48 -2.05
C SER A 160 -28.42 -24.57 -0.52
N ASP A 161 -27.99 -25.64 0.13
CA ASP A 161 -28.12 -25.73 1.59
C ASP A 161 -26.93 -25.07 2.28
N ARG A 162 -27.18 -24.52 3.48
CA ARG A 162 -26.21 -23.72 4.22
C ARG A 162 -24.92 -24.49 4.54
N GLU A 163 -25.00 -25.81 4.64
CA GLU A 163 -23.89 -26.71 4.98
C GLU A 163 -23.39 -27.53 3.78
N SER A 164 -24.00 -27.40 2.58
CA SER A 164 -23.69 -28.32 1.47
C SER A 164 -22.24 -28.23 1.00
N ALA A 165 -21.62 -27.04 1.09
CA ALA A 165 -20.20 -26.89 0.78
C ALA A 165 -19.32 -27.65 1.78
N ASP A 166 -19.60 -27.52 3.07
CA ASP A 166 -18.87 -28.24 4.14
C ASP A 166 -19.06 -29.75 4.02
N THR A 167 -20.28 -30.21 3.70
CA THR A 167 -20.58 -31.63 3.46
C THR A 167 -19.84 -32.16 2.24
N ARG A 168 -19.73 -31.38 1.15
CA ARG A 168 -19.02 -31.76 -0.08
C ARG A 168 -17.52 -31.84 0.14
N ILE A 169 -16.93 -30.91 0.89
CA ILE A 169 -15.51 -30.94 1.24
C ILE A 169 -15.22 -32.21 2.05
N LYS A 170 -15.98 -32.46 3.13
CA LYS A 170 -15.82 -33.67 3.97
C LYS A 170 -16.03 -34.99 3.22
N GLY A 171 -16.94 -35.01 2.25
CA GLY A 171 -17.21 -36.19 1.43
C GLY A 171 -16.14 -36.48 0.37
N ASN A 172 -15.43 -35.46 -0.12
CA ASN A 172 -14.41 -35.60 -1.17
C ASN A 172 -12.99 -35.79 -0.63
N ASP A 173 -12.79 -35.70 0.69
CA ASP A 173 -11.53 -36.06 1.37
C ASP A 173 -11.25 -37.58 1.37
N THR A 174 -12.17 -38.39 0.82
CA THR A 174 -11.95 -39.83 0.60
C THR A 174 -11.27 -40.06 -0.75
N LEU A 175 -10.05 -39.53 -0.91
CA LEU A 175 -9.15 -39.96 -1.98
C LEU A 175 -8.34 -41.15 -1.46
N VAL A 176 -8.77 -42.35 -1.86
CA VAL A 176 -7.96 -43.59 -1.81
C VAL A 176 -6.83 -43.49 -2.83
#